data_AF-A0A2H6EKB3-F1
#
_entry.id   AF-A0A2H6EKB3-F1
#
_cell.length_a   1.000
_cell.length_b   1.000
_cell.length_c   1.000
_cell.angle_alpha   90.00
_cell.angle_beta   90.00
_cell.angle_gamma   90.00
#
_symmetry.space_group_name_H-M   'P 1'
#
loop_
_entity.id
_entity.type
_entity.pdbx_description
1 polymer ?
#
loop_
_entity_poly.entity_id
_entity_poly.type
_entity_poly.pdbx_seq_one_letter_code
_entity_poly.pdbx_strand_id
1 'polypeptide(L)'
;MSKENTIKTISDFSEFKLKEKGSVFIAQVYPVNFNEEAEQTLSNIKKKYFDATHHCFAYRLSDNIERYSDDGEPSGTAGVRILNAIEHFDLVDIIVVVIRYFGGTKLGVGPLGKAYYQSALEVLKQSEIIEKSLFKKIKIVYDYEQTSKIHHFISKYDAKNIVNGFIDKPFIECLVEIDKIDNMIAELIEATGNKIEAVKSDKNYLI
;
A
#
# COMPACT_ATOMS: atom_id res chain seq x y z
N MET A 1 -13.31 12.40 8.29
CA MET A 1 -12.44 11.30 7.85
C MET A 1 -11.09 11.56 8.49
N SER A 2 -10.76 10.79 9.52
CA SER A 2 -9.42 10.79 10.13
C SER A 2 -8.44 10.29 9.07
N LYS A 3 -7.32 11.00 8.87
CA LYS A 3 -6.24 10.58 7.96
C LYS A 3 -5.66 9.20 8.28
N GLU A 4 -6.02 8.61 9.42
CA GLU A 4 -5.47 7.34 9.94
C GLU A 4 -6.00 6.10 9.20
N ASN A 5 -7.08 6.20 8.41
CA ASN A 5 -7.71 5.03 7.78
C ASN A 5 -7.64 5.00 6.26
N THR A 6 -6.86 5.91 5.69
CA THR A 6 -6.56 5.97 4.26
C THR A 6 -5.06 5.88 4.08
N ILE A 7 -4.62 5.12 3.09
CA ILE A 7 -3.22 5.10 2.67
C ILE A 7 -3.09 5.68 1.27
N LYS A 8 -1.89 6.15 0.94
CA LYS A 8 -1.49 6.43 -0.44
C LYS A 8 -0.55 5.36 -0.93
N THR A 9 -0.80 4.85 -2.12
CA THR A 9 0.04 3.86 -2.80
C THR A 9 0.03 4.14 -4.30
N ILE A 10 0.61 3.28 -5.12
CA ILE A 10 0.55 3.38 -6.59
C ILE A 10 -0.34 2.28 -7.18
N SER A 11 -0.97 2.53 -8.32
CA SER A 11 -1.79 1.54 -9.02
C SER A 11 -0.94 0.44 -9.65
N ASP A 12 0.14 0.82 -10.32
CA ASP A 12 0.91 -0.07 -11.20
C ASP A 12 2.42 0.26 -11.19
N PHE A 13 3.18 -0.59 -11.87
CA PHE A 13 4.62 -0.40 -12.10
C PHE A 13 4.95 0.90 -12.84
N SER A 14 6.06 1.53 -12.47
CA SER A 14 6.65 2.66 -13.21
C SER A 14 8.18 2.61 -13.23
N GLU A 15 8.79 3.14 -14.29
CA GLU A 15 10.25 3.21 -14.46
C GLU A 15 10.71 4.59 -14.94
N PHE A 16 11.78 5.11 -14.33
CA PHE A 16 12.44 6.35 -14.72
C PHE A 16 13.95 6.15 -14.87
N LYS A 17 14.56 6.82 -15.84
CA LYS A 17 16.00 6.71 -16.13
C LYS A 17 16.69 8.07 -16.04
N LEU A 18 17.69 8.15 -15.17
CA LEU A 18 18.57 9.31 -15.00
C LEU A 18 20.00 8.99 -15.48
N LYS A 19 20.66 9.96 -16.10
CA LYS A 19 22.09 9.89 -16.42
C LYS A 19 22.83 11.03 -15.73
N GLU A 20 23.90 10.71 -15.00
CA GLU A 20 24.73 11.69 -14.28
C GLU A 20 26.20 11.29 -14.39
N LYS A 21 27.04 12.16 -14.98
CA LYS A 21 28.49 11.93 -15.18
C LYS A 21 28.83 10.53 -15.72
N GLY A 22 28.09 10.11 -16.75
CA GLY A 22 28.25 8.81 -17.40
C GLY A 22 27.64 7.63 -16.62
N SER A 23 27.30 7.79 -15.34
CA SER A 23 26.56 6.78 -14.59
C SER A 23 25.09 6.79 -15.03
N VAL A 24 24.46 5.63 -15.01
CA VAL A 24 23.05 5.44 -15.34
C VAL A 24 22.32 4.93 -14.11
N PHE A 25 21.21 5.58 -13.76
CA PHE A 25 20.33 5.18 -12.67
C PHE A 25 18.97 4.86 -13.28
N ILE A 26 18.46 3.66 -13.03
CA ILE A 26 17.15 3.19 -13.48
C ILE A 26 16.33 2.95 -12.21
N ALA A 27 15.44 3.88 -11.91
CA ALA A 27 14.51 3.75 -10.80
C ALA A 27 13.27 3.00 -11.27
N GLN A 28 12.91 1.96 -10.54
CA GLN A 28 11.69 1.20 -10.72
C GLN A 28 10.88 1.22 -9.44
N VAL A 29 9.57 1.37 -9.56
CA VAL A 29 8.65 1.27 -8.42
C VAL A 29 7.56 0.25 -8.73
N TYR A 30 7.21 -0.55 -7.72
CA TYR A 30 6.14 -1.55 -7.79
C TYR A 30 5.24 -1.43 -6.56
N PRO A 31 3.91 -1.61 -6.70
CA PRO A 31 3.05 -1.85 -5.55
C PRO A 31 3.36 -3.23 -4.95
N VAL A 32 3.42 -3.31 -3.61
CA VAL A 32 3.67 -4.54 -2.84
C VAL A 32 2.89 -4.52 -1.53
N ASN A 33 2.29 -5.63 -1.14
CA ASN A 33 1.34 -5.68 -0.03
C ASN A 33 1.94 -6.23 1.27
N PHE A 34 3.07 -6.93 1.19
CA PHE A 34 3.74 -7.55 2.32
C PHE A 34 5.23 -7.74 2.04
N ASN A 35 6.00 -8.02 3.09
CA ASN A 35 7.46 -8.09 3.06
C ASN A 35 7.97 -9.11 2.02
N GLU A 36 7.40 -10.31 2.00
CA GLU A 36 7.82 -11.37 1.09
C GLU A 36 7.62 -10.99 -0.39
N GLU A 37 6.58 -10.21 -0.71
CA GLU A 37 6.36 -9.68 -2.07
C GLU A 37 7.42 -8.64 -2.46
N ALA A 38 7.80 -7.76 -1.53
CA ALA A 38 8.88 -6.78 -1.72
C ALA A 38 10.23 -7.47 -1.97
N GLU A 39 10.57 -8.47 -1.16
CA GLU A 39 11.82 -9.25 -1.30
C GLU A 39 11.83 -10.08 -2.59
N GLN A 40 10.70 -10.67 -2.99
CA GLN A 40 10.57 -11.37 -4.26
C GLN A 40 10.75 -10.42 -5.45
N THR A 41 10.15 -9.23 -5.39
CA THR A 41 10.29 -8.19 -6.41
C THR A 41 11.76 -7.77 -6.54
N LEU A 42 12.44 -7.49 -5.44
CA LEU A 42 13.87 -7.18 -5.41
C LEU A 42 14.72 -8.30 -6.01
N SER A 43 14.44 -9.56 -5.65
CA SER A 43 15.14 -10.74 -6.20
C SER A 43 14.99 -10.84 -7.72
N ASN A 44 13.78 -10.61 -8.24
CA ASN A 44 13.52 -10.64 -9.67
C ASN A 44 14.26 -9.52 -10.42
N ILE A 45 14.32 -8.32 -9.85
CA ILE A 45 15.08 -7.20 -10.41
C ILE A 45 16.57 -7.52 -10.41
N LYS A 46 17.13 -8.01 -9.30
CA LYS A 46 18.55 -8.41 -9.21
C LYS A 46 18.93 -9.49 -10.22
N LYS A 47 18.02 -10.44 -10.52
CA LYS A 47 18.23 -11.45 -11.56
C LYS A 47 18.17 -10.85 -12.96
N LYS A 48 17.24 -9.93 -13.22
CA LYS A 48 17.06 -9.28 -14.52
C LYS A 48 18.23 -8.34 -14.86
N TYR A 49 18.74 -7.61 -13.88
CA TYR A 49 19.85 -6.64 -14.02
C TYR A 49 21.12 -7.15 -13.32
N PHE A 50 21.44 -8.44 -13.48
CA PHE A 50 22.55 -9.09 -12.77
C PHE A 50 23.93 -8.45 -13.03
N ASP A 51 24.07 -7.69 -14.12
CA ASP A 51 25.28 -6.99 -14.55
C ASP A 51 25.38 -5.55 -14.02
N ALA A 52 24.36 -5.06 -13.31
CA ALA A 52 24.38 -3.74 -12.71
C ALA A 52 25.38 -3.67 -11.53
N THR A 53 25.90 -2.47 -11.28
CA THR A 53 26.87 -2.22 -10.21
C THR A 53 26.22 -2.29 -8.84
N HIS A 54 25.03 -1.69 -8.68
CA HIS A 54 24.29 -1.64 -7.42
C HIS A 54 22.77 -1.68 -7.67
N HIS A 55 22.04 -2.26 -6.71
CA HIS A 55 20.58 -2.36 -6.64
C HIS A 55 20.11 -1.80 -5.30
N CYS A 56 20.31 -0.50 -5.11
CA CYS A 56 19.89 0.17 -3.89
C CYS A 56 18.36 0.25 -3.85
N PHE A 57 17.76 0.12 -2.69
CA PHE A 57 16.31 0.09 -2.58
C PHE A 57 15.81 0.71 -1.29
N ALA A 58 14.52 1.03 -1.29
CA ALA A 58 13.73 1.19 -0.07
C ALA A 58 12.30 0.69 -0.32
N TYR A 59 11.65 0.19 0.72
CA TYR A 59 10.22 -0.08 0.73
C TYR A 59 9.60 0.36 2.04
N ARG A 60 8.31 0.72 1.98
CA ARG A 60 7.48 1.09 3.13
C ARG A 60 6.14 0.38 2.98
N LEU A 61 5.68 -0.26 4.04
CA LEU A 61 4.42 -1.02 4.09
C LEU A 61 3.46 -0.36 5.08
N SER A 62 2.16 -0.55 4.86
CA SER A 62 1.08 0.02 5.66
C SER A 62 1.03 -0.49 7.11
N ASP A 63 1.73 -1.58 7.43
CA ASP A 63 1.93 -2.11 8.78
C ASP A 63 3.11 -1.46 9.53
N ASN A 64 3.61 -0.32 9.03
CA ASN A 64 4.76 0.44 9.53
C ASN A 64 6.11 -0.28 9.38
N ILE A 65 6.20 -1.29 8.50
CA ILE A 65 7.50 -1.88 8.15
C ILE A 65 8.19 -1.01 7.09
N GLU A 66 9.40 -0.59 7.40
CA GLU A 66 10.28 0.15 6.51
C GLU A 66 11.64 -0.54 6.41
N ARG A 67 12.19 -0.61 5.20
CA ARG A 67 13.53 -1.13 4.97
C ARG A 67 14.19 -0.40 3.82
N TYR A 68 15.51 -0.20 3.92
CA TYR A 68 16.31 0.33 2.84
C TYR A 68 17.72 -0.27 2.83
N SER A 69 18.40 -0.18 1.69
CA SER A 69 19.78 -0.65 1.54
C SER A 69 20.55 0.20 0.54
N ASP A 70 21.80 0.50 0.89
CA ASP A 70 22.76 1.14 -0.02
C ASP A 70 23.41 0.14 -0.99
N ASP A 71 23.21 -1.17 -0.83
CA ASP A 71 23.71 -2.24 -1.73
C ASP A 71 25.19 -2.10 -2.15
N GLY A 72 26.05 -1.70 -1.21
CA GLY A 72 27.49 -1.52 -1.44
C GLY A 72 27.91 -0.11 -1.87
N GLU A 73 26.97 0.81 -2.06
CA GLU A 73 27.26 2.24 -2.12
C GLU A 73 27.76 2.77 -0.76
N PRO A 74 28.44 3.94 -0.73
CA PRO A 74 28.79 4.57 0.53
C PRO A 74 27.55 4.77 1.43
N SER A 75 27.72 4.48 2.72
CA SER A 75 26.62 4.53 3.69
C SER A 75 25.89 5.88 3.68
N GLY A 76 24.56 5.84 3.62
CA GLY A 76 23.68 7.00 3.65
C GLY A 76 23.57 7.74 2.31
N THR A 77 24.07 7.16 1.21
CA THR A 77 24.02 7.80 -0.12
C THR A 77 22.93 7.27 -1.03
N ALA A 78 22.28 6.15 -0.75
CA ALA A 78 21.31 5.57 -1.67
C ALA A 78 19.99 5.16 -0.99
N GLY A 79 19.98 4.09 -0.19
CA GLY A 79 18.78 3.52 0.40
C GLY A 79 17.95 4.54 1.18
N VAL A 80 18.58 5.27 2.10
CA VAL A 80 17.89 6.32 2.87
C VAL A 80 17.39 7.46 1.97
N ARG A 81 18.07 7.76 0.86
CA ARG A 81 17.63 8.78 -0.09
C ARG A 81 16.41 8.33 -0.87
N ILE A 82 16.31 7.04 -1.20
CA ILE A 82 15.13 6.45 -1.81
C ILE A 82 13.97 6.47 -0.82
N LEU A 83 14.20 6.09 0.44
CA LEU A 83 13.16 6.14 1.49
C LEU A 83 12.62 7.57 1.68
N ASN A 84 13.49 8.57 1.77
CA ASN A 84 13.06 9.97 1.88
C ASN A 84 12.17 10.42 0.71
N ALA A 85 12.34 9.86 -0.49
CA ALA A 85 11.49 10.15 -1.63
C ALA A 85 10.11 9.49 -1.50
N ILE A 86 10.05 8.26 -0.97
CA ILE A 86 8.79 7.57 -0.64
C ILE A 86 8.01 8.38 0.41
N GLU A 87 8.68 8.80 1.49
CA GLU A 87 8.10 9.61 2.56
C GLU A 87 7.62 10.98 2.08
N HIS A 88 8.31 11.58 1.11
CA HIS A 88 7.91 12.88 0.53
C HIS A 88 6.50 12.84 -0.08
N PHE A 89 6.10 11.70 -0.66
CA PHE A 89 4.76 11.49 -1.20
C PHE A 89 3.80 10.82 -0.21
N ASP A 90 4.26 10.52 1.01
CA ASP A 90 3.53 9.74 2.03
C ASP A 90 3.00 8.41 1.50
N LEU A 91 3.82 7.72 0.69
CA LEU A 91 3.43 6.46 0.07
C LEU A 91 3.79 5.28 0.99
N VAL A 92 2.94 4.25 0.96
CA VAL A 92 3.13 2.95 1.59
C VAL A 92 2.68 1.85 0.63
N ASP A 93 2.96 0.60 0.98
CA ASP A 93 2.70 -0.59 0.15
C ASP A 93 3.41 -0.51 -1.21
N ILE A 94 4.65 -0.02 -1.21
CA ILE A 94 5.49 0.11 -2.40
C ILE A 94 6.94 -0.27 -2.12
N ILE A 95 7.64 -0.72 -3.17
CA ILE A 95 9.09 -0.85 -3.21
C ILE A 95 9.63 0.01 -4.35
N VAL A 96 10.67 0.80 -4.06
CA VAL A 96 11.47 1.51 -5.06
C VAL A 96 12.87 0.89 -5.10
N VAL A 97 13.30 0.46 -6.28
CA VAL A 97 14.67 -0.03 -6.53
C VAL A 97 15.34 0.87 -7.54
N VAL A 98 16.52 1.40 -7.22
CA VAL A 98 17.36 2.17 -8.12
C VAL A 98 18.56 1.34 -8.53
N ILE A 99 18.52 0.85 -9.76
CA ILE A 99 19.58 0.08 -10.40
C ILE A 99 20.61 1.06 -10.94
N ARG A 100 21.88 0.89 -10.57
CA ARG A 100 22.97 1.76 -11.01
C ARG A 100 23.98 1.00 -11.87
N TYR A 101 24.31 1.57 -13.02
CA TYR A 101 25.50 1.23 -13.81
C TYR A 101 26.55 2.33 -13.65
N PHE A 102 27.74 1.98 -13.16
CA PHE A 102 28.84 2.93 -12.97
C PHE A 102 29.41 3.41 -14.31
N GLY A 103 29.57 4.74 -14.44
CA GLY A 103 30.01 5.39 -15.67
C GLY A 103 31.51 5.69 -15.80
N GLY A 104 32.36 5.09 -14.97
CA GLY A 104 33.81 5.35 -14.98
C GLY A 104 34.26 6.58 -14.20
N THR A 105 33.36 7.52 -13.88
CA THR A 105 33.66 8.72 -13.08
C THR A 105 32.93 8.69 -11.73
N LYS A 106 33.66 8.87 -10.63
CA LYS A 106 33.07 8.96 -9.29
C LYS A 106 32.28 10.27 -9.13
N LEU A 107 31.05 10.18 -8.63
CA LEU A 107 30.17 11.33 -8.39
C LEU A 107 30.52 12.10 -7.11
N GLY A 108 31.12 11.42 -6.12
CA GLY A 108 31.24 11.92 -4.75
C GLY A 108 29.94 11.75 -3.94
N VAL A 109 30.04 11.78 -2.61
CA VAL A 109 28.94 11.45 -1.68
C VAL A 109 27.68 12.29 -1.93
N GLY A 110 27.82 13.63 -2.03
CA GLY A 110 26.70 14.54 -2.21
C GLY A 110 25.96 14.35 -3.54
N PRO A 111 26.66 14.46 -4.70
CA PRO A 111 26.03 14.26 -6.00
C PRO A 111 25.45 12.85 -6.20
N LEU A 112 26.07 11.83 -5.59
CA LEU A 112 25.53 10.46 -5.60
C LEU A 112 24.19 10.39 -4.85
N GLY A 113 24.16 10.93 -3.63
CA GLY A 113 22.92 11.02 -2.85
C GLY A 113 21.80 11.77 -3.55
N LYS A 114 22.15 12.86 -4.24
CA LYS A 114 21.22 13.62 -5.05
C LYS A 114 20.68 12.80 -6.23
N ALA A 115 21.53 12.04 -6.93
CA ALA A 115 21.11 11.22 -8.06
C ALA A 115 20.13 10.11 -7.63
N TYR A 116 20.36 9.45 -6.49
CA TYR A 116 19.43 8.45 -5.95
C TYR A 116 18.09 9.07 -5.55
N TYR A 117 18.12 10.17 -4.79
CA TYR A 117 16.90 10.87 -4.41
C TYR A 117 16.10 11.33 -5.64
N GLN A 118 16.76 11.96 -6.61
CA GLN A 118 16.09 12.43 -7.83
C GLN A 118 15.52 11.29 -8.67
N SER A 119 16.24 10.18 -8.81
CA SER A 119 15.73 9.03 -9.56
C SER A 119 14.47 8.46 -8.92
N ALA A 120 14.46 8.32 -7.59
CA ALA A 120 13.29 7.88 -6.84
C ALA A 120 12.14 8.91 -6.89
N LEU A 121 12.43 10.19 -6.74
CA LEU A 121 11.43 11.25 -6.78
C LEU A 121 10.71 11.31 -8.14
N GLU A 122 11.46 11.25 -9.24
CA GLU A 122 10.88 11.35 -10.59
C GLU A 122 10.07 10.10 -10.96
N VAL A 123 10.50 8.89 -10.56
CA VAL A 123 9.68 7.68 -10.80
C VAL A 123 8.36 7.73 -10.04
N LEU A 124 8.36 8.23 -8.80
CA LEU A 124 7.14 8.37 -8.00
C LEU A 124 6.23 9.47 -8.54
N LYS A 125 6.80 10.59 -9.02
CA LYS A 125 6.04 11.70 -9.59
C LYS A 125 5.27 11.33 -10.86
N GLN A 126 5.80 10.43 -11.68
CA GLN A 126 5.13 9.94 -12.89
C GLN A 126 4.21 8.73 -12.62
N SER A 127 4.27 8.14 -11.42
CA SER A 127 3.40 7.02 -11.05
C SER A 127 1.98 7.53 -10.79
N GLU A 128 0.99 6.70 -11.11
CA GLU A 128 -0.39 6.98 -10.73
C GLU A 128 -0.57 6.65 -9.23
N ILE A 129 -0.61 7.71 -8.42
CA ILE A 129 -0.84 7.62 -6.98
C ILE A 129 -2.34 7.49 -6.72
N ILE A 130 -2.72 6.46 -5.98
CA ILE A 130 -4.09 6.17 -5.58
C ILE A 130 -4.23 6.20 -4.06
N GLU A 131 -5.42 6.55 -3.58
CA GLU A 131 -5.80 6.44 -2.18
C GLU A 131 -6.62 5.17 -1.98
N LYS A 132 -6.29 4.39 -0.94
CA LYS A 132 -7.07 3.21 -0.52
C LYS A 132 -7.56 3.42 0.90
N SER A 133 -8.77 2.98 1.19
CA SER A 133 -9.37 3.06 2.53
C SER A 133 -9.31 1.70 3.23
N LEU A 134 -9.16 1.71 4.54
CA LEU A 134 -9.23 0.52 5.37
C LEU A 134 -10.69 0.10 5.60
N PHE A 135 -11.01 -1.09 5.12
CA PHE A 135 -12.26 -1.78 5.35
C PHE A 135 -12.06 -2.95 6.29
N LYS A 136 -13.11 -3.30 7.03
CA LYS A 136 -13.18 -4.51 7.83
C LYS A 136 -14.40 -5.32 7.41
N LYS A 137 -14.24 -6.64 7.34
CA LYS A 137 -15.36 -7.54 7.07
C LYS A 137 -16.23 -7.64 8.32
N ILE A 138 -17.53 -7.51 8.14
CA ILE A 138 -18.55 -7.84 9.15
C ILE A 138 -19.49 -8.91 8.62
N LYS A 139 -19.94 -9.78 9.50
CA LYS A 139 -21.05 -10.70 9.28
C LYS A 139 -22.22 -10.27 10.14
N ILE A 140 -23.35 -9.96 9.51
CA ILE A 140 -24.60 -9.58 10.17
C ILE A 140 -25.58 -10.72 10.00
N VAL A 141 -25.97 -11.36 11.09
CA VAL A 141 -27.03 -12.37 11.16
C VAL A 141 -28.29 -11.70 11.70
N TYR A 142 -29.45 -11.95 11.10
CA TYR A 142 -30.67 -11.23 11.43
C TYR A 142 -31.93 -12.07 11.20
N ASP A 143 -33.07 -11.65 11.75
CA ASP A 143 -34.37 -12.26 11.44
C ASP A 143 -34.92 -11.73 10.11
N TYR A 144 -35.64 -12.57 9.33
CA TYR A 144 -36.16 -12.19 8.01
C TYR A 144 -36.96 -10.87 7.98
N GLU A 145 -37.66 -10.54 9.06
CA GLU A 145 -38.40 -9.27 9.22
C GLU A 145 -37.50 -8.02 9.09
N GLN A 146 -36.20 -8.15 9.39
CA GLN A 146 -35.24 -7.03 9.34
C GLN A 146 -34.58 -6.87 7.97
N THR A 147 -34.82 -7.78 7.01
CA THR A 147 -34.14 -7.80 5.69
C THR A 147 -34.08 -6.42 5.03
N SER A 148 -35.21 -5.73 4.90
CA SER A 148 -35.27 -4.41 4.27
C SER A 148 -34.44 -3.36 5.00
N LYS A 149 -34.38 -3.42 6.35
CA LYS A 149 -33.53 -2.53 7.15
C LYS A 149 -32.05 -2.84 6.92
N ILE A 150 -31.67 -4.10 6.90
CA ILE A 150 -30.25 -4.48 6.67
C ILE A 150 -29.78 -3.95 5.31
N HIS A 151 -30.56 -4.14 4.24
CA HIS A 151 -30.20 -3.61 2.91
C HIS A 151 -30.17 -2.08 2.86
N HIS A 152 -31.08 -1.41 3.57
CA HIS A 152 -31.04 0.05 3.73
C HIS A 152 -29.73 0.50 4.39
N PHE A 153 -29.31 -0.17 5.46
CA PHE A 153 -28.07 0.15 6.16
C PHE A 153 -26.81 -0.14 5.34
N ILE A 154 -26.78 -1.25 4.60
CA ILE A 154 -25.70 -1.54 3.66
C ILE A 154 -25.54 -0.39 2.67
N SER A 155 -26.65 0.10 2.11
CA SER A 155 -26.64 1.21 1.16
C SER A 155 -26.27 2.54 1.84
N LYS A 156 -26.82 2.82 3.03
CA LYS A 156 -26.56 4.04 3.81
C LYS A 156 -25.08 4.23 4.13
N TYR A 157 -24.39 3.14 4.43
CA TYR A 157 -22.97 3.15 4.81
C TYR A 157 -22.01 2.89 3.66
N ASP A 158 -22.53 2.75 2.43
CA ASP A 158 -21.75 2.34 1.26
C ASP A 158 -20.95 1.04 1.52
N ALA A 159 -21.56 0.12 2.27
CA ALA A 159 -20.94 -1.14 2.63
C ALA A 159 -20.89 -2.05 1.40
N LYS A 160 -19.70 -2.58 1.10
CA LYS A 160 -19.52 -3.44 -0.07
C LYS A 160 -20.01 -4.85 0.25
N ASN A 161 -21.16 -5.24 -0.28
CA ASN A 161 -21.72 -6.58 -0.09
C ASN A 161 -20.79 -7.64 -0.70
N ILE A 162 -20.50 -8.70 0.06
CA ILE A 162 -19.64 -9.81 -0.37
C ILE A 162 -20.48 -11.07 -0.57
N VAL A 163 -21.26 -11.44 0.44
CA VAL A 163 -22.05 -12.68 0.47
C VAL A 163 -23.39 -12.40 1.12
N ASN A 164 -24.45 -12.91 0.49
CA ASN A 164 -25.76 -13.08 1.12
C ASN A 164 -26.01 -14.57 1.26
N GLY A 165 -26.42 -15.02 2.44
CA GLY A 165 -26.63 -16.44 2.69
C GLY A 165 -27.68 -16.73 3.74
N PHE A 166 -27.94 -18.02 3.94
CA PHE A 166 -28.90 -18.53 4.91
C PHE A 166 -28.37 -19.86 5.45
N ILE A 167 -28.39 -20.02 6.77
CA ILE A 167 -28.14 -21.31 7.44
C ILE A 167 -29.36 -21.64 8.28
N ASP A 168 -29.46 -21.05 9.48
CA ASP A 168 -30.67 -21.08 10.32
C ASP A 168 -31.41 -19.73 10.26
N LYS A 169 -30.64 -18.65 10.08
CA LYS A 169 -31.09 -17.28 9.88
C LYS A 169 -30.41 -16.68 8.65
N PRO A 170 -31.02 -15.69 7.98
CA PRO A 170 -30.35 -14.96 6.92
C PRO A 170 -29.14 -14.21 7.49
N PHE A 171 -28.09 -14.13 6.68
CA PHE A 171 -26.92 -13.35 7.01
C PHE A 171 -26.38 -12.61 5.79
N ILE A 172 -25.69 -11.51 6.05
CA ILE A 172 -24.92 -10.77 5.06
C ILE A 172 -23.50 -10.58 5.56
N GLU A 173 -22.53 -10.89 4.70
CA GLU A 173 -21.14 -10.45 4.85
C GLU A 173 -20.90 -9.23 3.97
N CYS A 174 -20.37 -8.16 4.56
CA CYS A 174 -20.00 -6.95 3.84
C CYS A 174 -18.70 -6.35 4.37
N LEU A 175 -18.08 -5.49 3.56
CA LEU A 175 -16.93 -4.66 3.93
C LEU A 175 -17.44 -3.27 4.28
N VAL A 176 -17.06 -2.79 5.46
CA VAL A 176 -17.39 -1.44 5.92
C VAL A 176 -16.09 -0.72 6.23
N GLU A 177 -16.01 0.56 5.87
CA GLU A 177 -14.88 1.39 6.29
C GLU A 177 -14.73 1.33 7.82
N ILE A 178 -13.49 1.21 8.28
CA ILE A 178 -13.21 0.97 9.70
C ILE A 178 -13.73 2.11 10.60
N ASP A 179 -13.78 3.34 10.10
CA ASP A 179 -14.34 4.50 10.82
C ASP A 179 -15.87 4.51 10.92
N LYS A 180 -16.53 3.75 10.05
CA LYS A 180 -17.99 3.70 9.93
C LYS A 180 -18.58 2.47 10.63
N ILE A 181 -17.76 1.44 10.87
CA ILE A 181 -18.21 0.12 11.32
C ILE A 181 -18.94 0.14 12.67
N ASP A 182 -18.42 0.87 13.66
CA ASP A 182 -19.00 0.93 15.00
C ASP A 182 -20.32 1.68 15.01
N ASN A 183 -20.39 2.79 14.29
CA ASN A 183 -21.62 3.56 14.11
C ASN A 183 -22.69 2.72 13.38
N MET A 184 -22.30 2.03 12.30
CA MET A 184 -23.22 1.16 11.55
C MET A 184 -23.80 0.06 12.44
N ILE A 185 -22.97 -0.60 13.25
CA ILE A 185 -23.43 -1.66 14.16
C ILE A 185 -24.36 -1.10 15.24
N ALA A 186 -24.01 0.03 15.86
CA ALA A 186 -24.81 0.66 16.89
C ALA A 186 -26.21 1.04 16.37
N GLU A 187 -26.27 1.71 15.22
CA GLU A 187 -27.54 2.11 14.62
C GLU A 187 -28.37 0.91 14.13
N LEU A 188 -27.73 -0.15 13.61
CA LEU A 188 -28.41 -1.39 13.24
C LEU A 188 -29.07 -2.07 14.44
N ILE A 189 -28.34 -2.14 15.56
CA ILE A 189 -28.84 -2.70 16.81
C ILE A 189 -30.07 -1.92 17.30
N GLU A 190 -29.99 -0.59 17.30
CA GLU A 190 -31.09 0.29 17.71
C GLU A 190 -32.29 0.13 16.78
N ALA A 191 -32.10 0.24 15.46
CA ALA A 191 -33.17 0.21 14.47
C ALA A 191 -33.89 -1.15 14.39
N THR A 192 -33.23 -2.24 14.79
CA THR A 192 -33.81 -3.59 14.80
C THR A 192 -34.33 -4.02 16.16
N GLY A 193 -34.09 -3.24 17.22
CA GLY A 193 -34.44 -3.61 18.59
C GLY A 193 -33.68 -4.84 19.08
N ASN A 194 -32.36 -4.88 18.86
CA ASN A 194 -31.48 -6.02 19.18
C ASN A 194 -31.82 -7.34 18.46
N LYS A 195 -32.51 -7.30 17.31
CA LYS A 195 -32.84 -8.50 16.51
C LYS A 195 -31.73 -8.90 15.52
N ILE A 196 -30.49 -8.49 15.78
CA ILE A 196 -29.34 -8.81 14.94
C ILE A 196 -28.14 -9.24 15.79
N GLU A 197 -27.25 -10.00 15.17
CA GLU A 197 -25.92 -10.31 15.69
C GLU A 197 -24.89 -9.86 14.65
N ALA A 198 -23.93 -9.03 15.04
CA ALA A 198 -22.88 -8.53 14.16
C ALA A 198 -21.50 -8.96 14.68
N VAL A 199 -20.74 -9.68 13.86
CA VAL A 199 -19.39 -10.14 14.18
C VAL A 199 -18.39 -9.50 13.22
N LYS A 200 -17.37 -8.84 13.77
CA LYS A 200 -16.26 -8.25 13.01
C LYS A 200 -15.17 -9.29 12.77
N SER A 201 -14.55 -9.26 11.60
CA SER A 201 -13.31 -9.99 11.34
C SER A 201 -12.11 -9.25 11.94
N ASP A 202 -11.07 -9.98 12.36
CA ASP A 202 -9.82 -9.39 12.82
C ASP A 202 -8.99 -8.78 11.66
N LYS A 203 -9.24 -9.22 10.42
CA LYS A 203 -8.49 -8.79 9.25
C LYS A 203 -9.03 -7.48 8.67
N ASN A 204 -8.10 -6.57 8.37
CA ASN A 204 -8.35 -5.36 7.59
C ASN A 204 -8.09 -5.60 6.10
N TYR A 205 -8.76 -4.82 5.26
CA TYR A 205 -8.68 -4.87 3.81
C TYR A 205 -8.48 -3.45 3.27
N LEU A 206 -7.50 -3.25 2.40
CA LEU A 206 -7.28 -1.98 1.71
C LEU A 206 -8.02 -2.03 0.37
N ILE A 207 -8.95 -1.10 0.14
CA ILE A 207 -9.82 -1.06 -1.05
C ILE A 207 -9.89 0.36 -1.60
#